data_AF-A0A6P7GV54-F1
#
_entry.id   AF-A0A6P7GV54-F1
#
_cell.length_a   1.000
_cell.length_b   1.000
_cell.length_c   1.000
_cell.angle_alpha   90.00
_cell.angle_beta   90.00
_cell.angle_gamma   90.00
#
_symmetry.space_group_name_H-M   'P 1'
#
loop_
_entity.id
_entity.type
_entity.pdbx_description
1 polymer ?
#
loop_
_entity_poly.entity_id
_entity_poly.type
_entity_poly.pdbx_seq_one_letter_code
_entity_poly.pdbx_strand_id
1 'polypeptide(L)'
;MQGMNTTIRRKENFFTIANLDPRVSEKSLREGIKSYTGIPEGEIDIKVLRTNRHGEQVATIAEELRKYGTIKIGWTRCPVMERYAPVRCLKCLKFGHSTYECKEASRAACCYNCLKTGHIAANCNNKAYCSVCKEEGHRMDRMACPAYRALVYGRGMRENPQETNKIKRNRLPGKR
;
A
#
# COMPACT_ATOMS: atom_id res chain seq x y z
N MET A 1 15.94 31.88 -18.87
CA MET A 1 14.91 31.28 -17.99
C MET A 1 15.31 29.84 -17.71
N GLN A 2 15.82 29.59 -16.50
CA GLN A 2 16.42 28.31 -16.11
C GLN A 2 15.37 27.19 -16.11
N GLY A 3 15.70 26.11 -16.83
CA GLY A 3 14.92 24.89 -16.86
C GLY A 3 14.81 24.30 -15.45
N MET A 4 13.58 24.19 -14.97
CA MET A 4 13.29 23.54 -13.69
C MET A 4 13.53 22.04 -13.89
N ASN A 5 14.65 21.56 -13.35
CA ASN A 5 14.97 20.16 -13.14
C ASN A 5 13.77 19.50 -12.47
N THR A 6 12.94 18.80 -13.24
CA THR A 6 11.97 17.84 -12.70
C THR A 6 12.79 16.70 -12.13
N THR A 7 13.20 16.86 -10.87
CA THR A 7 13.70 15.75 -10.05
C THR A 7 12.68 14.65 -10.19
N ILE A 8 13.06 13.62 -10.95
CA ILE A 8 12.36 12.35 -11.02
C ILE A 8 12.15 11.98 -9.56
N ARG A 9 10.91 12.13 -9.06
CA ARG A 9 10.52 11.66 -7.74
C ARG A 9 10.83 10.17 -7.80
N ARG A 10 11.98 9.76 -7.26
CA ARG A 10 12.33 8.34 -7.15
C ARG A 10 11.09 7.69 -6.56
N LYS A 11 10.56 6.66 -7.22
CA LYS A 11 9.52 5.83 -6.62
C LYS A 11 10.16 5.24 -5.37
N GLU A 12 9.89 5.85 -4.22
CA GLU A 12 10.30 5.29 -2.94
C GLU A 12 9.45 4.04 -2.74
N ASN A 13 10.04 2.89 -3.05
CA ASN A 13 9.44 1.62 -2.75
C ASN A 13 9.72 1.34 -1.29
N PHE A 14 8.66 1.20 -0.50
CA PHE A 14 8.77 0.83 0.90
C PHE A 14 8.73 -0.69 1.01
N PHE A 15 9.39 -1.26 2.01
CA PHE A 15 9.34 -2.68 2.32
C PHE A 15 8.62 -2.90 3.64
N THR A 16 7.73 -3.88 3.69
CA THR A 16 7.06 -4.33 4.90
C THR A 16 7.69 -5.63 5.37
N ILE A 17 8.20 -5.63 6.60
CA ILE A 17 8.56 -6.85 7.32
C ILE A 17 7.34 -7.21 8.18
N ALA A 18 6.73 -8.37 7.89
CA ALA A 18 5.58 -8.86 8.64
C ALA A 18 5.97 -10.02 9.56
N ASN A 19 5.05 -10.41 10.46
CA ASN A 19 5.24 -11.51 11.40
C ASN A 19 6.43 -11.30 12.35
N LEU A 20 6.62 -10.07 12.84
CA LEU A 20 7.59 -9.80 13.89
C LEU A 20 6.99 -10.19 15.24
N ASP A 21 7.84 -10.72 16.12
CA ASP A 21 7.45 -10.98 17.50
C ASP A 21 7.03 -9.65 18.18
N PRO A 22 5.92 -9.63 18.94
CA PRO A 22 5.40 -8.41 19.56
C PRO A 22 6.38 -7.69 20.50
N ARG A 23 7.43 -8.37 20.96
CA ARG A 23 8.46 -7.82 21.85
C ARG A 23 9.64 -7.20 21.12
N VAL A 24 9.67 -7.27 19.78
CA VAL A 24 10.77 -6.68 19.00
C VAL A 24 10.73 -5.15 19.15
N SER A 25 11.86 -4.60 19.59
CA SER A 25 12.09 -3.16 19.63
C SER A 25 12.72 -2.69 18.31
N GLU A 26 12.67 -1.39 18.03
CA GLU A 26 13.35 -0.83 16.85
C GLU A 26 14.85 -1.14 16.84
N LYS A 27 15.49 -1.17 18.01
CA LYS A 27 16.92 -1.51 18.13
C LYS A 27 17.19 -2.94 17.68
N SER A 28 16.43 -3.90 18.21
CA SER A 28 16.55 -5.32 17.85
C SER A 28 16.21 -5.56 16.37
N LEU A 29 15.28 -4.77 15.81
CA LEU A 29 14.95 -4.82 14.39
C LEU A 29 16.11 -4.34 13.52
N ARG A 30 16.77 -3.23 13.87
CA ARG A 30 17.95 -2.71 13.15
C ARG A 30 19.12 -3.71 13.20
N GLU A 31 19.40 -4.28 14.37
CA GLU A 31 20.41 -5.32 14.54
C GLU A 31 20.11 -6.56 13.67
N GLY A 32 18.85 -7.00 13.68
CA GLY A 32 18.37 -8.10 12.84
C GLY A 32 18.56 -7.82 11.34
N ILE A 33 18.18 -6.64 10.88
CA ILE A 33 18.35 -6.23 9.48
C ILE A 33 19.85 -6.18 9.14
N LYS A 34 20.69 -5.52 9.96
CA LYS A 34 22.14 -5.42 9.76
C LYS A 34 22.80 -6.79 9.61
N SER A 35 22.42 -7.78 10.42
CA SER A 35 22.98 -9.14 10.32
C SER A 35 22.70 -9.82 8.98
N TYR A 36 21.59 -9.49 8.31
CA TYR A 36 21.22 -10.04 7.02
C TYR A 36 21.70 -9.21 5.84
N THR A 37 21.72 -7.88 5.99
CA THR A 37 21.95 -6.96 4.87
C THR A 37 23.36 -6.37 4.83
N GLY A 38 24.07 -6.38 5.95
CA GLY A 38 25.34 -5.65 6.12
C GLY A 38 25.17 -4.13 6.17
N ILE A 39 23.95 -3.60 6.13
CA ILE A 39 23.68 -2.16 6.17
C ILE A 39 23.90 -1.67 7.62
N PRO A 40 24.65 -0.56 7.82
CA PRO A 40 24.86 -0.01 9.16
C PRO A 40 23.55 0.49 9.77
N GLU A 41 23.41 0.35 11.09
CA GLU A 41 22.17 0.68 11.83
C GLU A 41 21.68 2.13 11.64
N GLY A 42 22.60 3.06 11.34
CA GLY A 42 22.30 4.48 11.09
C GLY A 42 21.65 4.76 9.73
N GLU A 43 21.81 3.86 8.75
CA GLU A 43 21.19 3.99 7.42
C GLU A 43 19.83 3.32 7.32
N ILE A 44 19.43 2.56 8.35
CA ILE A 44 18.14 1.87 8.39
C ILE A 44 17.06 2.84 8.90
N ASP A 45 16.18 3.26 7.99
CA ASP A 45 15.06 4.15 8.22
C ASP A 45 13.75 3.37 8.38
N ILE A 46 13.39 3.12 9.64
CA ILE A 46 12.11 2.52 10.01
C ILE A 46 11.05 3.64 10.02
N LYS A 47 10.16 3.62 9.03
CA LYS A 47 9.07 4.61 8.92
C LYS A 47 7.94 4.35 9.90
N VAL A 48 7.57 3.08 10.07
CA VAL A 48 6.42 2.68 10.89
C VAL A 48 6.70 1.33 11.53
N LEU A 49 6.54 1.26 12.85
CA LEU A 49 6.43 0.00 13.58
C LEU A 49 5.05 -0.05 14.23
N ARG A 50 4.23 -1.05 13.87
CA ARG A 50 2.86 -1.17 14.36
C ARG A 50 2.48 -2.60 14.68
N THR A 51 1.64 -2.80 15.67
CA THR A 51 1.03 -4.11 15.97
C THR A 51 -0.28 -4.25 15.20
N ASN A 52 -0.48 -5.39 14.54
CA ASN A 52 -1.73 -5.70 13.85
C ASN A 52 -2.78 -6.24 14.85
N ARG A 53 -4.02 -6.43 14.38
CA ARG A 53 -5.11 -6.94 15.23
C ARG A 53 -4.91 -8.39 15.70
N HIS A 54 -4.00 -9.13 15.07
CA HIS A 54 -3.64 -10.50 15.43
C HIS A 54 -2.49 -10.55 16.45
N GLY A 55 -2.02 -9.39 16.93
CA GLY A 55 -0.93 -9.29 17.90
C GLY A 55 0.48 -9.33 17.29
N GLU A 56 0.62 -9.46 15.98
CA GLU A 56 1.92 -9.49 15.31
C GLU A 56 2.43 -8.07 15.06
N GLN A 57 3.73 -7.85 15.25
CA GLN A 57 4.35 -6.61 14.84
C GLN A 57 4.63 -6.59 13.33
N VAL A 58 4.52 -5.40 12.74
CA VAL A 58 4.76 -5.14 11.33
C VAL A 58 5.58 -3.86 11.21
N ALA A 59 6.74 -3.96 10.58
CA ALA A 59 7.62 -2.82 10.31
C ALA A 59 7.53 -2.41 8.84
N THR A 60 7.60 -1.11 8.57
CA THR A 60 7.75 -0.54 7.23
C THR A 60 9.06 0.23 7.17
N ILE A 61 9.89 -0.07 6.19
CA ILE A 61 11.23 0.48 6.04
C ILE A 61 11.45 0.95 4.59
N ALA A 62 12.51 1.73 4.34
CA ALA A 62 12.80 2.29 3.02
C ALA A 62 13.89 1.52 2.25
N GLU A 63 14.58 0.56 2.89
CA GLU A 63 15.75 -0.11 2.34
C GLU A 63 15.37 -1.26 1.40
N GLU A 64 16.20 -1.51 0.39
CA GLU A 64 15.97 -2.57 -0.58
C GLU A 64 16.20 -3.97 0.00
N LEU A 65 15.14 -4.57 0.53
CA LEU A 65 15.16 -5.92 1.10
C LEU A 65 14.57 -6.99 0.17
N ARG A 66 14.22 -6.63 -1.07
CA ARG A 66 13.59 -7.54 -2.03
C ARG A 66 14.38 -8.84 -2.25
N LYS A 67 15.72 -8.74 -2.25
CA LYS A 67 16.63 -9.85 -2.54
C LYS A 67 16.55 -10.98 -1.49
N TYR A 68 16.22 -10.64 -0.25
CA TYR A 68 16.18 -11.61 0.84
C TYR A 68 14.86 -12.39 0.89
N GLY A 69 13.75 -11.75 0.54
CA GLY A 69 12.40 -12.34 0.52
C GLY A 69 11.83 -12.72 1.89
N THR A 70 12.61 -13.36 2.76
CA THR A 70 12.29 -13.68 4.15
C THR A 70 13.55 -13.50 4.99
N ILE A 71 13.43 -12.78 6.09
CA ILE A 71 14.52 -12.51 7.04
C ILE A 71 14.18 -13.18 8.37
N LYS A 72 15.18 -13.68 9.10
CA LYS A 72 14.98 -14.19 10.45
C LYS A 72 15.34 -13.08 11.45
N ILE A 73 14.42 -12.75 12.34
CA ILE A 73 14.68 -11.78 13.41
C ILE A 73 14.38 -12.48 14.73
N GLY A 74 15.43 -12.64 15.55
CA GLY A 74 15.40 -13.57 16.68
C GLY A 74 15.12 -15.00 16.19
N TRP A 75 14.01 -15.57 16.63
CA TRP A 75 13.57 -16.93 16.27
C TRP A 75 12.47 -16.96 15.20
N THR A 76 11.97 -15.80 14.78
CA THR A 76 10.79 -15.71 13.92
C THR A 76 11.18 -15.51 12.45
N ARG A 77 10.46 -16.19 11.56
CA ARG A 77 10.59 -16.04 10.10
C ARG A 77 9.69 -14.88 9.65
N CYS A 78 10.32 -13.80 9.21
CA CYS A 78 9.66 -12.54 8.89
C CYS A 78 9.66 -12.33 7.37
N PRO A 79 8.53 -12.52 6.67
CA PRO A 79 8.45 -12.27 5.24
C PRO A 79 8.60 -10.78 4.93
N VAL A 80 9.40 -10.48 3.92
CA VAL A 80 9.63 -9.13 3.40
C VAL A 80 8.79 -8.93 2.15
N MET A 81 7.95 -7.91 2.16
CA MET A 81 7.06 -7.57 1.06
C MET A 81 7.36 -6.17 0.55
N GLU A 82 7.59 -6.02 -0.74
CA GLU A 82 7.61 -4.71 -1.38
C GLU A 82 6.20 -4.09 -1.34
N ARG A 83 6.10 -2.85 -0.87
CA ARG A 83 4.90 -2.03 -0.94
C ARG A 83 5.03 -1.07 -2.11
N TYR A 84 4.22 -1.30 -3.12
CA TYR A 84 4.03 -0.29 -4.15
C TYR A 84 3.15 0.84 -3.59
N ALA A 85 3.59 2.09 -3.75
CA ALA A 85 2.79 3.28 -3.50
C ALA A 85 2.13 3.71 -4.83
N PRO A 86 0.89 3.27 -5.12
CA PRO A 86 0.26 3.57 -6.40
C PRO A 86 -0.02 5.06 -6.54
N VAL A 87 0.31 5.60 -7.72
CA VAL A 87 -0.02 6.98 -8.07
C VAL A 87 -1.55 7.12 -8.09
N ARG A 88 -2.06 8.05 -7.29
CA ARG A 88 -3.49 8.37 -7.22
C ARG A 88 -3.76 9.68 -7.94
N CYS A 89 -4.72 9.67 -8.85
CA CYS A 89 -5.21 10.88 -9.46
C CYS A 89 -6.14 11.61 -8.48
N LEU A 90 -5.78 12.85 -8.10
CA LEU A 90 -6.62 13.67 -7.21
C LEU A 90 -7.88 14.21 -7.91
N LYS A 91 -7.90 14.23 -9.25
CA LYS A 91 -9.02 14.71 -10.05
C LYS A 91 -10.13 13.67 -10.15
N CYS A 92 -9.82 12.45 -10.60
CA CYS A 92 -10.83 11.41 -10.81
C CYS A 92 -10.92 10.37 -9.67
N LEU A 93 -10.02 10.43 -8.68
CA LEU A 93 -9.94 9.54 -7.52
C LEU A 93 -9.66 8.06 -7.85
N LYS A 94 -9.12 7.78 -9.05
CA LYS A 94 -8.64 6.45 -9.49
C LYS A 94 -7.11 6.35 -9.36
N PHE A 95 -6.60 5.13 -9.38
CA PHE A 95 -5.16 4.86 -9.37
C PHE A 95 -4.60 4.67 -10.79
N GLY A 96 -3.29 4.87 -10.97
CA GLY A 96 -2.54 4.54 -12.19
C GLY A 96 -2.10 5.73 -13.04
N HIS A 97 -2.55 6.95 -12.73
CA HIS A 97 -2.14 8.16 -13.45
C HIS A 97 -2.15 9.39 -12.54
N SER A 98 -1.42 10.42 -12.92
CA SER A 98 -1.38 11.70 -12.21
C SER A 98 -2.59 12.60 -12.52
N THR A 99 -2.72 13.73 -11.84
CA THR A 99 -3.74 14.74 -12.16
C THR A 99 -3.55 15.37 -13.54
N TYR A 100 -2.30 15.52 -13.99
CA TYR A 100 -1.96 16.16 -15.26
C TYR A 100 -2.32 15.27 -16.46
N GLU A 101 -2.24 13.96 -16.31
CA GLU A 101 -2.57 12.97 -17.35
C GLU A 101 -4.07 12.59 -17.36
N CYS A 102 -4.87 13.19 -16.47
CA CYS A 102 -6.26 12.78 -16.25
C CYS A 102 -7.23 13.35 -17.30
N LYS A 103 -7.66 12.47 -18.21
CA LYS A 103 -8.71 12.74 -19.21
C LYS A 103 -10.15 12.64 -18.67
N GLU A 104 -10.31 12.05 -17.50
CA GLU A 104 -11.62 11.83 -16.88
C GLU A 104 -12.21 13.11 -16.26
N ALA A 105 -13.53 13.11 -16.07
CA ALA A 105 -14.25 14.17 -15.36
C ALA A 105 -13.77 14.30 -13.90
N SER A 106 -13.76 15.55 -13.40
CA SER A 106 -13.36 15.85 -12.04
C SER A 106 -14.40 15.36 -11.03
N ARG A 107 -13.92 14.68 -9.99
CA ARG A 107 -14.66 14.31 -8.77
C ARG A 107 -14.20 15.13 -7.56
N ALA A 108 -13.53 16.26 -7.79
CA ALA A 108 -13.03 17.11 -6.71
C ALA A 108 -14.16 17.67 -5.81
N ALA A 109 -15.37 17.83 -6.36
CA ALA A 109 -16.55 18.26 -5.61
C ALA A 109 -17.23 17.13 -4.79
N CYS A 110 -16.80 15.88 -4.97
CA CYS A 110 -17.32 14.74 -4.24
C CYS A 110 -16.62 14.63 -2.87
N CYS A 111 -17.38 14.29 -1.84
CA CYS A 111 -16.86 13.92 -0.53
C CYS A 111 -15.87 12.76 -0.67
N TYR A 112 -14.65 12.94 -0.13
CA TYR A 112 -13.58 11.95 -0.22
C TYR A 112 -13.91 10.63 0.52
N ASN A 113 -14.89 10.64 1.43
CA ASN A 113 -15.30 9.46 2.17
C ASN A 113 -16.41 8.65 1.46
N CYS A 114 -17.48 9.31 1.03
CA CYS A 114 -18.68 8.64 0.49
C CYS A 114 -18.96 8.91 -1.00
N LEU A 115 -18.14 9.72 -1.66
CA LEU A 115 -18.26 10.14 -3.06
C LEU A 115 -19.54 10.92 -3.44
N LYS A 116 -20.38 11.31 -2.47
CA LYS A 116 -21.53 12.20 -2.68
C LYS A 116 -21.10 13.67 -2.67
N THR A 117 -21.82 14.53 -3.38
CA THR A 117 -21.58 15.99 -3.38
C THR A 117 -22.29 16.68 -2.20
N GLY A 118 -22.06 17.98 -2.02
CA GLY A 118 -22.75 18.82 -1.03
C GLY A 118 -22.11 18.85 0.37
N HIS A 119 -21.05 18.08 0.60
CA HIS A 119 -20.27 18.14 1.84
C HIS A 119 -18.82 17.68 1.62
N ILE A 120 -17.94 18.09 2.52
CA ILE A 120 -16.56 17.61 2.59
C ILE A 120 -16.45 16.40 3.52
N ALA A 121 -15.33 15.66 3.43
CA ALA A 121 -15.11 14.48 4.24
C ALA A 121 -15.15 14.73 5.77
N ALA A 122 -14.77 15.95 6.20
CA ALA A 122 -14.84 16.33 7.61
C ALA A 122 -16.27 16.38 8.17
N ASN A 123 -17.26 16.69 7.32
CA ASN A 123 -18.68 16.79 7.70
C ASN A 123 -19.49 15.59 7.17
N CYS A 124 -18.83 14.47 6.91
CA CYS A 124 -19.46 13.31 6.28
C CYS A 124 -20.10 12.39 7.32
N ASN A 125 -21.43 12.32 7.30
CA ASN A 125 -22.21 11.35 8.11
C ASN A 125 -22.58 10.07 7.33
N ASN A 126 -22.15 9.95 6.07
CA ASN A 126 -22.39 8.76 5.25
C ASN A 126 -21.34 7.67 5.50
N LYS A 127 -21.71 6.42 5.23
CA LYS A 127 -20.76 5.30 5.18
C LYS A 127 -19.67 5.56 4.13
N ALA A 128 -18.46 5.10 4.42
CA ALA A 128 -17.37 5.17 3.46
C ALA A 128 -17.71 4.34 2.22
N TYR A 129 -17.36 4.84 1.04
CA TYR A 129 -17.61 4.18 -0.23
C TYR A 129 -16.32 4.14 -1.05
N CYS A 130 -16.02 2.97 -1.63
CA CYS A 130 -14.80 2.75 -2.39
C CYS A 130 -15.05 2.93 -3.90
N SER A 131 -14.40 3.91 -4.52
CA SER A 131 -14.49 4.14 -5.98
C SER A 131 -13.93 3.00 -6.84
N VAL A 132 -13.06 2.16 -6.27
CA VAL A 132 -12.31 1.13 -7.00
C VAL A 132 -13.05 -0.21 -7.01
N CYS A 133 -13.44 -0.72 -5.82
CA CYS A 133 -14.20 -1.97 -5.73
C CYS A 133 -15.72 -1.77 -5.71
N LYS A 134 -16.21 -0.52 -5.60
CA LYS A 134 -17.63 -0.14 -5.57
C LYS A 134 -18.40 -0.67 -4.35
N GLU A 135 -17.70 -0.99 -3.27
CA GLU A 135 -18.27 -1.45 -2.00
C GLU A 135 -18.28 -0.36 -0.92
N GLU A 136 -19.18 -0.49 0.05
CA GLU A 136 -19.26 0.36 1.24
C GLU A 136 -18.37 -0.16 2.40
N GLY A 137 -18.17 0.68 3.42
CA GLY A 137 -17.49 0.32 4.67
C GLY A 137 -15.99 0.60 4.68
N HIS A 138 -15.40 1.03 3.56
CA HIS A 138 -14.00 1.45 3.49
C HIS A 138 -13.75 2.43 2.33
N ARG A 139 -12.63 3.15 2.38
CA ARG A 139 -12.18 4.04 1.30
C ARG A 139 -11.22 3.34 0.35
N MET A 140 -11.08 3.87 -0.87
CA MET A 140 -10.21 3.28 -1.88
C MET A 140 -8.72 3.28 -1.55
N ASP A 141 -8.28 4.11 -0.60
CA ASP A 141 -6.88 4.24 -0.16
C ASP A 141 -6.55 3.44 1.11
N ARG A 142 -7.42 2.49 1.50
CA ARG A 142 -7.25 1.68 2.70
C ARG A 142 -6.96 0.22 2.36
N MET A 143 -6.12 -0.41 3.18
CA MET A 143 -5.78 -1.84 3.07
C MET A 143 -6.98 -2.78 3.27
N ALA A 144 -8.09 -2.26 3.79
CA ALA A 144 -9.38 -2.95 3.84
C ALA A 144 -9.98 -3.20 2.44
N CYS A 145 -9.64 -2.36 1.44
CA CYS A 145 -10.06 -2.58 0.07
C CYS A 145 -9.22 -3.73 -0.54
N PRO A 146 -9.85 -4.82 -1.03
CA PRO A 146 -9.12 -5.93 -1.65
C PRO A 146 -8.40 -5.49 -2.93
N ALA A 147 -8.98 -4.57 -3.71
CA ALA A 147 -8.36 -4.04 -4.92
C ALA A 147 -7.14 -3.16 -4.60
N TYR A 148 -7.22 -2.31 -3.57
CA TYR A 148 -6.07 -1.51 -3.13
C TYR A 148 -4.98 -2.39 -2.50
N ARG A 149 -5.36 -3.38 -1.69
CA ARG A 149 -4.42 -4.35 -1.12
C ARG A 149 -3.68 -5.11 -2.22
N ALA A 150 -4.39 -5.54 -3.27
CA ALA A 150 -3.78 -6.17 -4.43
C ALA A 150 -2.89 -5.20 -5.22
N LEU A 151 -3.22 -3.91 -5.27
CA LEU A 151 -2.39 -2.89 -5.92
C LEU A 151 -1.10 -2.59 -5.14
N VAL A 152 -1.17 -2.58 -3.80
CA VAL A 152 -0.03 -2.28 -2.92
C VAL A 152 0.92 -3.47 -2.76
N TYR A 153 0.38 -4.69 -2.64
CA TYR A 153 1.18 -5.91 -2.46
C TYR A 153 1.34 -6.74 -3.74
N GLY A 154 0.56 -6.45 -4.78
CA GLY A 154 0.70 -7.10 -6.07
C GLY A 154 1.96 -6.59 -6.75
N ARG A 155 2.83 -7.53 -7.12
CA ARG A 155 3.96 -7.31 -8.04
C ARG A 155 3.43 -6.44 -9.18
N GLY A 156 4.02 -5.25 -9.39
CA GLY A 156 3.51 -4.19 -10.26
C GLY A 156 2.66 -4.71 -11.42
N MET A 157 1.35 -4.41 -11.36
CA MET A 157 0.40 -4.84 -12.37
C MET A 157 0.80 -4.28 -13.74
N ARG A 158 1.15 -5.18 -14.67
CA ARG A 158 1.06 -4.93 -16.11
C ARG A 158 -0.38 -4.99 -16.63
N GLU A 159 -1.36 -5.33 -15.79
CA GLU A 159 -2.75 -5.54 -16.23
C GLU A 159 -3.80 -4.92 -15.31
N ASN A 160 -4.89 -4.50 -15.93
CA ASN A 160 -5.92 -3.61 -15.40
C ASN A 160 -6.72 -4.24 -14.24
N PRO A 161 -6.91 -3.55 -13.08
CA PRO A 161 -7.68 -4.06 -11.94
C PRO A 161 -9.11 -4.54 -12.27
N GLN A 162 -9.71 -4.06 -13.35
CA GLN A 162 -11.06 -4.45 -13.78
C GLN A 162 -11.17 -5.90 -14.27
N GLU A 163 -10.08 -6.51 -14.75
CA GLU A 163 -10.09 -7.89 -15.29
C GLU A 163 -9.98 -8.96 -14.20
N THR A 164 -9.37 -8.63 -13.06
CA THR A 164 -9.23 -9.59 -11.94
C THR A 164 -10.57 -10.01 -11.32
N ASN A 165 -11.61 -9.17 -11.45
CA ASN A 165 -12.96 -9.48 -11.01
C ASN A 165 -13.69 -10.47 -11.94
N LYS A 166 -13.22 -10.70 -13.18
CA LYS A 166 -13.75 -11.77 -14.04
C LYS A 166 -13.14 -13.13 -13.68
N ILE A 167 -11.86 -13.18 -13.29
CA ILE A 167 -11.17 -14.44 -12.96
C ILE A 167 -11.75 -15.11 -11.70
N LYS A 168 -12.28 -14.34 -10.74
CA LYS A 168 -12.92 -14.90 -9.53
C LYS A 168 -14.35 -15.40 -9.74
N ARG A 169 -15.03 -15.00 -10.83
CA ARG A 169 -16.39 -15.50 -11.15
C ARG A 169 -16.39 -16.81 -11.93
N ASN A 170 -15.27 -17.21 -12.54
CA ASN A 170 -15.17 -18.42 -13.36
C ASN A 170 -14.58 -19.66 -12.65
N ARG A 171 -14.38 -19.62 -11.33
CA ARG A 171 -14.24 -20.87 -10.56
C ARG A 171 -15.62 -21.31 -10.08
N LEU A 172 -16.34 -21.99 -10.98
CA LEU A 172 -17.50 -22.81 -10.63
C LEU A 172 -17.13 -23.78 -9.50
N PRO A 173 -18.03 -24.06 -8.55
CA PRO A 173 -17.81 -25.10 -7.56
C PRO A 173 -17.65 -26.44 -8.29
N GLY A 174 -16.59 -27.17 -7.95
CA GLY A 174 -16.30 -28.48 -8.50
C GLY A 174 -17.51 -29.40 -8.39
N LYS A 175 -17.94 -29.93 -9.54
CA LYS A 175 -18.85 -31.08 -9.59
C LYS A 175 -18.11 -32.27 -8.98
N ARG A 176 -18.75 -32.89 -7.98
CA ARG A 176 -18.47 -34.26 -7.56
C ARG A 176 -18.86 -35.23 -8.68
#